data_AF-A0A420SDI6-F1
#
_entry.id   AF-A0A420SDI6-F1
#
_cell.length_a   1.000
_cell.length_b   1.000
_cell.length_c   1.000
_cell.angle_alpha   90.00
_cell.angle_beta   90.00
_cell.angle_gamma   90.00
#
_symmetry.space_group_name_H-M   'P 1'
#
loop_
_entity.id
_entity.type
_entity.pdbx_description
1 polymer ?
#
loop_
_entity_poly.entity_id
_entity_poly.type
_entity_poly.pdbx_seq_one_letter_code
_entity_poly.pdbx_strand_id
1 'polypeptide(L)'
;MDAAAASFGLGGQVTRVLCRTLPEGDDKSSLPMGPIKRLSSLHAYSGPLYRLVWGDDYPAVELMDDLENQQVFELLDASVQLRYLISEITSLQPVGGSGLAEAFSKVETAIQETSERYVSILAFASRLTSATDNSYSMVPSIRWVVPIYYTEVLDFLRIARTIRPPLEPELNSSKTIRKIMNLAFQAYQHGGDVAMVRIARPLFMVALETDEELHVSWILERFKGLEQFGEHFARAGDFLERVSKMRPELRTSIDLRTAFSNQATSICLCLM
;
A
#
# COMPACT_ATOMS: atom_id res chain seq x y z
N MET A 1 -2.99 8.63 -7.51
CA MET A 1 -3.34 7.92 -8.76
C MET A 1 -2.09 7.55 -9.56
N ASP A 2 -1.19 8.48 -9.90
CA ASP A 2 0.00 8.16 -10.71
C ASP A 2 1.06 7.29 -9.99
N ALA A 3 1.31 7.52 -8.69
CA ALA A 3 2.17 6.67 -7.86
C ALA A 3 1.66 5.23 -7.69
N ALA A 4 0.35 5.02 -7.85
CA ALA A 4 -0.29 3.74 -7.57
C ALA A 4 0.09 2.67 -8.59
N ALA A 5 0.36 3.09 -9.83
CA ALA A 5 0.79 2.22 -10.94
C ALA A 5 2.32 2.07 -11.01
N ALA A 6 3.07 2.88 -10.27
CA ALA A 6 4.52 3.04 -10.47
C ALA A 6 5.29 1.75 -10.24
N SER A 7 4.86 0.90 -9.29
CA SER A 7 5.43 -0.43 -9.04
C SER A 7 5.42 -1.35 -10.27
N PHE A 8 4.53 -1.10 -11.24
CA PHE A 8 4.43 -1.88 -12.48
C PHE A 8 5.09 -1.19 -13.68
N GLY A 9 5.86 -0.12 -13.43
CA GLY A 9 6.53 0.65 -14.48
C GLY A 9 5.60 1.56 -15.27
N LEU A 10 4.36 1.74 -14.82
CA LEU A 10 3.37 2.65 -15.38
C LEU A 10 3.22 3.84 -14.43
N GLY A 11 3.28 5.07 -14.93
CA GLY A 11 3.11 6.25 -14.08
C GLY A 11 4.33 6.59 -13.20
N GLY A 12 4.09 7.30 -12.10
CA GLY A 12 5.08 7.89 -11.20
C GLY A 12 5.70 9.21 -11.70
N GLN A 13 5.42 9.65 -12.92
CA GLN A 13 6.00 10.86 -13.52
C GLN A 13 5.49 12.15 -12.86
N VAL A 14 4.19 12.22 -12.57
CA VAL A 14 3.59 13.36 -11.88
C VAL A 14 4.14 13.46 -10.47
N THR A 15 4.18 12.33 -9.75
CA THR A 15 4.75 12.28 -8.39
C THR A 15 6.21 12.71 -8.40
N ARG A 16 7.00 12.24 -9.37
CA ARG A 16 8.40 12.65 -9.55
C ARG A 16 8.55 14.14 -9.79
N VAL A 17 7.73 14.72 -10.68
CA VAL A 17 7.75 16.16 -10.96
C VAL A 17 7.41 16.95 -9.70
N LEU A 18 6.33 16.57 -9.00
CA LEU A 18 5.91 17.23 -7.76
C LEU A 18 7.01 17.19 -6.68
N CYS A 19 7.65 16.04 -6.47
CA CYS A 19 8.76 15.92 -5.53
C CYS A 19 9.93 16.85 -5.90
N ARG A 20 10.19 17.07 -7.19
CA ARG A 20 11.27 17.97 -7.66
C ARG A 20 10.92 19.45 -7.55
N THR A 21 9.64 19.81 -7.71
CA THR A 21 9.18 21.20 -7.74
C THR A 21 8.86 21.77 -6.37
N LEU A 22 8.47 20.93 -5.41
CA LEU A 22 8.12 21.39 -4.07
C LEU A 22 9.39 21.76 -3.28
N PRO A 23 9.42 22.95 -2.65
CA PRO A 23 10.58 23.38 -1.88
C PRO A 23 10.81 22.44 -0.69
N GLU A 24 12.08 22.14 -0.40
CA GLU A 24 12.44 21.49 0.85
C GLU A 24 12.15 22.48 1.99
N GLY A 25 11.34 22.07 2.97
CA GLY A 25 11.04 22.93 4.11
C GLY A 25 12.32 23.37 4.83
N ASP A 26 12.36 24.63 5.27
CA ASP A 26 13.53 25.37 5.80
C ASP A 26 14.09 24.84 7.15
N ASP A 27 13.70 23.65 7.59
CA ASP A 27 14.07 23.13 8.90
C ASP A 27 15.48 22.51 8.89
N LYS A 28 16.47 23.39 9.09
CA LYS A 28 17.93 23.09 9.14
C LYS A 28 18.34 22.04 10.17
N SER A 29 17.41 21.59 11.03
CA SER A 29 17.63 20.54 12.03
C SER A 29 17.24 19.13 11.56
N SER A 30 16.53 19.02 10.44
CA SER A 30 16.07 17.76 9.89
C SER A 30 16.96 17.30 8.73
N LEU A 31 17.33 16.01 8.74
CA LEU A 31 17.95 15.31 7.60
C LEU A 31 17.23 15.65 6.28
N PRO A 32 17.91 15.62 5.11
CA PRO A 32 17.33 16.01 3.83
C PRO A 32 15.93 15.41 3.67
N MET A 33 14.95 16.31 3.63
CA MET A 33 13.54 15.99 3.77
C MET A 33 13.15 14.92 2.75
N GLY A 34 12.81 13.74 3.27
CA GLY A 34 12.36 12.63 2.44
C GLY A 34 11.21 13.08 1.52
N PRO A 35 11.11 12.53 0.30
CA PRO A 35 10.02 12.82 -0.65
C PRO A 35 8.62 12.68 -0.05
N ILE A 36 8.49 11.89 1.02
CA ILE A 36 7.27 11.74 1.80
C ILE A 36 6.80 13.07 2.40
N LYS A 37 7.68 13.72 3.17
CA LYS A 37 7.35 14.97 3.88
C LYS A 37 7.09 16.15 2.92
N ARG A 38 7.67 16.12 1.71
CA ARG A 38 7.35 17.08 0.63
C ARG A 38 5.90 16.93 0.16
N LEU A 39 5.46 15.72 -0.13
CA LEU A 39 4.08 15.48 -0.58
C LEU A 39 3.07 15.71 0.56
N SER A 40 3.43 15.41 1.82
CA SER A 40 2.60 15.76 2.97
C SER A 40 2.36 17.28 3.12
N SER A 41 3.23 18.14 2.58
CA SER A 41 3.00 19.60 2.59
C SER A 41 1.83 20.00 1.66
N LEU A 42 1.62 19.27 0.56
CA LEU A 42 0.43 19.45 -0.29
C LEU A 42 -0.84 19.03 0.45
N HIS A 43 -0.78 17.93 1.22
CA HIS A 43 -1.91 17.51 2.05
C HIS A 43 -2.27 18.57 3.11
N ALA A 44 -1.26 19.14 3.77
CA ALA A 44 -1.46 20.23 4.73
C ALA A 44 -2.07 21.48 4.08
N TYR A 45 -1.71 21.76 2.82
CA TYR A 45 -2.32 22.85 2.05
C TYR A 45 -3.75 22.52 1.59
N SER A 46 -4.02 21.28 1.18
CA SER A 46 -5.33 20.87 0.66
C SER A 46 -6.37 20.68 1.74
N GLY A 47 -5.98 20.22 2.94
CA GLY A 47 -6.89 19.95 4.06
C GLY A 47 -7.82 21.13 4.38
N PRO A 48 -7.31 22.36 4.53
CA PRO A 48 -8.14 23.55 4.75
C PRO A 48 -9.06 23.96 3.60
N LEU A 49 -8.89 23.46 2.37
CA LEU A 49 -9.56 24.00 1.19
C LEU A 49 -11.07 23.75 1.18
N TYR A 50 -11.58 22.76 1.92
CA TYR A 50 -13.03 22.57 2.06
C TYR A 50 -13.70 23.84 2.61
N ARG A 51 -12.99 24.61 3.46
CA ARG A 51 -13.50 25.88 4.01
C ARG A 51 -13.68 26.97 2.95
N LEU A 52 -13.00 26.87 1.80
CA LEU A 52 -13.21 27.82 0.70
C LEU A 52 -14.51 27.54 -0.07
N VAL A 53 -14.95 26.28 -0.08
CA VAL A 53 -16.15 25.84 -0.82
C VAL A 53 -17.37 25.83 0.09
N TRP A 54 -17.24 25.28 1.29
CA TRP A 54 -18.34 25.12 2.24
C TRP A 54 -18.34 26.16 3.36
N GLY A 55 -17.21 26.84 3.65
CA GLY A 55 -17.16 27.83 4.73
C GLY A 55 -17.70 27.29 6.06
N ASP A 56 -18.63 28.05 6.64
CA ASP A 56 -19.33 27.70 7.89
C ASP A 56 -20.48 26.68 7.67
N ASP A 57 -20.83 26.37 6.41
CA ASP A 57 -21.88 25.42 6.06
C ASP A 57 -21.38 23.95 6.04
N TYR A 58 -20.08 23.72 6.31
CA TYR A 58 -19.56 22.35 6.39
C TYR A 58 -20.15 21.62 7.60
N PRO A 59 -20.84 20.48 7.41
CA PRO A 59 -21.55 19.84 8.51
C PRO A 59 -20.61 19.40 9.64
N ALA A 60 -20.96 19.72 10.88
CA ALA A 60 -20.15 19.39 12.05
C ALA A 60 -19.90 17.87 12.23
N VAL A 61 -20.82 17.04 11.74
CA VAL A 61 -20.67 15.57 11.75
C VAL A 61 -19.58 15.09 10.80
N GLU A 62 -19.44 15.71 9.63
CA GLU A 62 -18.38 15.40 8.66
C GLU A 62 -17.03 15.91 9.17
N LEU A 63 -17.00 17.09 9.81
CA LEU A 63 -15.80 17.61 10.46
C LEU A 63 -15.29 16.68 11.57
N MET A 64 -16.21 16.08 12.34
CA MET A 64 -15.87 15.11 13.36
C MET A 64 -15.31 13.83 12.75
N ASP A 65 -15.91 13.35 11.67
CA ASP A 65 -15.43 12.18 10.93
C ASP A 65 -14.01 12.39 10.37
N ASP A 66 -13.75 13.57 9.78
CA ASP A 66 -12.45 13.97 9.27
C ASP A 66 -11.39 13.99 10.37
N LEU A 67 -11.74 14.53 11.55
CA LEU A 67 -10.85 14.57 12.71
C LEU A 67 -10.57 13.17 13.26
N GLU A 68 -11.58 12.32 13.35
CA GLU A 68 -11.44 10.92 13.80
C GLU A 68 -10.55 10.11 12.86
N ASN A 69 -10.65 10.32 11.54
CA ASN A 69 -9.90 9.56 10.55
C ASN A 69 -8.58 10.20 10.13
N GLN A 70 -8.24 11.40 10.61
CA GLN A 70 -7.09 12.17 10.13
C GLN A 70 -5.80 11.34 10.10
N GLN A 71 -5.42 10.71 11.22
CA GLN A 71 -4.18 9.93 11.29
C GLN A 71 -4.21 8.67 10.41
N VAL A 72 -5.39 8.11 10.18
CA VAL A 72 -5.56 6.95 9.29
C VAL A 72 -5.32 7.37 7.84
N PHE A 73 -5.88 8.50 7.40
CA PHE A 73 -5.64 9.01 6.05
C PHE A 73 -4.23 9.54 5.85
N GLU A 74 -3.59 10.10 6.87
CA GLU A 74 -2.17 10.43 6.81
C GLU A 74 -1.29 9.18 6.61
N LEU A 75 -1.63 8.05 7.24
CA LEU A 75 -0.96 6.76 6.99
C LEU A 75 -1.18 6.27 5.56
N LEU A 76 -2.36 6.47 5.00
CA LEU A 76 -2.65 6.16 3.59
C LEU A 76 -1.75 6.97 2.66
N ASP A 77 -1.63 8.28 2.88
CA ASP A 77 -0.75 9.17 2.11
C ASP A 77 0.71 8.70 2.19
N ALA A 78 1.21 8.43 3.39
CA ALA A 78 2.56 7.87 3.58
C ALA A 78 2.74 6.54 2.82
N SER A 79 1.72 5.68 2.78
CA SER A 79 1.76 4.41 2.05
C SER A 79 1.84 4.62 0.53
N VAL A 80 1.07 5.55 -0.03
CA VAL A 80 1.15 5.89 -1.47
C VAL A 80 2.54 6.40 -1.84
N GLN A 81 3.16 7.17 -0.94
CA GLN A 81 4.50 7.71 -1.15
C GLN A 81 5.58 6.63 -1.02
N LEU A 82 5.44 5.71 -0.05
CA LEU A 82 6.29 4.51 0.05
C LEU A 82 6.24 3.69 -1.24
N ARG A 83 5.04 3.46 -1.80
CA ARG A 83 4.87 2.75 -3.08
C ARG A 83 5.69 3.40 -4.20
N TYR A 84 5.62 4.73 -4.31
CA TYR A 84 6.44 5.47 -5.28
C TYR A 84 7.94 5.25 -5.04
N LEU A 85 8.42 5.34 -3.80
CA LEU A 85 9.84 5.15 -3.52
C LEU A 85 10.32 3.73 -3.81
N ILE A 86 9.49 2.72 -3.51
CA ILE A 86 9.74 1.33 -3.85
C ILE A 86 9.84 1.14 -5.37
N SER A 87 9.00 1.84 -6.14
CA SER A 87 9.08 1.80 -7.61
C SER A 87 10.38 2.38 -8.17
N GLU A 88 10.95 3.40 -7.50
CA GLU A 88 12.24 3.97 -7.90
C GLU A 88 13.37 2.96 -7.72
N ILE A 89 13.36 2.16 -6.62
CA ILE A 89 14.31 1.05 -6.44
C ILE A 89 14.25 0.08 -7.62
N THR A 90 13.04 -0.34 -7.98
CA THR A 90 12.80 -1.27 -9.10
C THR A 90 13.32 -0.70 -10.42
N SER A 91 13.21 0.62 -10.63
CA SER A 91 13.73 1.28 -11.83
C SER A 91 15.26 1.33 -11.90
N LEU A 92 15.94 1.36 -10.75
CA LEU A 92 17.40 1.43 -10.65
C LEU A 92 18.06 0.05 -10.64
N GLN A 93 17.29 -1.01 -10.39
CA GLN A 93 17.79 -2.39 -10.29
C GLN A 93 18.62 -2.84 -11.51
N PRO A 94 18.25 -2.56 -12.77
CA PRO A 94 19.05 -2.98 -13.93
C PRO A 94 20.41 -2.26 -14.05
N VAL A 95 20.51 -1.04 -13.51
CA VAL A 95 21.71 -0.21 -13.58
C VAL A 95 22.65 -0.49 -12.41
N GLY A 96 22.09 -0.79 -11.24
CA GLY A 96 22.85 -1.04 -10.02
C GLY A 96 23.61 0.19 -9.50
N GLY A 97 24.66 -0.05 -8.72
CA GLY A 97 25.56 0.98 -8.21
C GLY A 97 25.09 1.70 -6.94
N SER A 98 25.77 2.80 -6.60
CA SER A 98 25.56 3.56 -5.36
C SER A 98 24.14 4.14 -5.25
N GLY A 99 23.55 4.57 -6.36
CA GLY A 99 22.18 5.09 -6.39
C GLY A 99 21.13 4.07 -5.97
N LEU A 100 21.32 2.78 -6.30
CA LEU A 100 20.42 1.71 -5.85
C LEU A 100 20.53 1.49 -4.33
N ALA A 101 21.75 1.48 -3.80
CA ALA A 101 21.99 1.32 -2.36
C ALA A 101 21.41 2.49 -1.55
N GLU A 102 21.54 3.71 -2.06
CA GLU A 102 20.97 4.91 -1.46
C GLU A 102 19.44 4.90 -1.49
N ALA A 103 18.83 4.54 -2.63
CA ALA A 103 17.37 4.42 -2.74
C ALA A 103 16.81 3.35 -1.79
N PHE A 104 17.52 2.22 -1.65
CA PHE A 104 17.15 1.17 -0.72
C PHE A 104 17.16 1.64 0.73
N SER A 105 18.26 2.27 1.17
CA SER A 105 18.40 2.83 2.52
C SER A 105 17.30 3.87 2.81
N LYS A 106 16.99 4.73 1.84
CA LYS A 106 15.91 5.72 1.96
C LYS A 106 14.54 5.08 2.21
N VAL A 107 14.20 4.00 1.50
CA VAL A 107 12.92 3.30 1.71
C VAL A 107 12.89 2.60 3.05
N GLU A 108 14.00 1.95 3.44
CA GLU A 108 14.13 1.29 4.75
C GLU A 108 13.90 2.29 5.90
N THR A 109 14.59 3.45 5.88
CA THR A 109 14.36 4.53 6.85
C THR A 109 12.93 5.04 6.82
N ALA A 110 12.35 5.26 5.63
CA ALA A 110 10.98 5.74 5.50
C ALA A 110 9.94 4.77 6.08
N ILE A 111 10.13 3.45 5.91
CA ILE A 111 9.27 2.44 6.51
C ILE A 111 9.35 2.48 8.04
N GLN A 112 10.56 2.63 8.59
CA GLN A 112 10.79 2.73 10.03
C GLN A 112 10.14 3.99 10.62
N GLU A 113 10.40 5.16 10.03
CA GLU A 113 9.80 6.43 10.45
C GLU A 113 8.26 6.40 10.36
N THR A 114 7.71 5.79 9.31
CA THR A 114 6.25 5.61 9.17
C THR A 114 5.70 4.69 10.26
N SER A 115 6.40 3.58 10.56
CA SER A 115 6.00 2.66 11.63
C SER A 115 5.96 3.35 13.00
N GLU A 116 6.99 4.15 13.30
CA GLU A 116 7.12 4.86 14.56
C GLU A 116 6.06 5.96 14.69
N ARG A 117 5.87 6.76 13.64
CA ARG A 117 4.90 7.87 13.63
C ARG A 117 3.47 7.37 13.83
N TYR A 118 3.09 6.26 13.20
CA TYR A 118 1.72 5.72 13.24
C TYR A 118 1.59 4.50 14.17
N VAL A 119 2.49 4.34 15.13
CA VAL A 119 2.52 3.18 16.04
C VAL A 119 1.18 2.97 16.75
N SER A 120 0.48 4.04 17.16
CA SER A 120 -0.82 3.96 17.82
C SER A 120 -1.89 3.36 16.92
N ILE A 121 -1.94 3.77 15.64
CA ILE A 121 -2.89 3.24 14.66
C ILE A 121 -2.58 1.76 14.37
N LEU A 122 -1.30 1.43 14.17
CA LEU A 122 -0.87 0.05 13.92
C LEU A 122 -1.11 -0.86 15.13
N ALA A 123 -0.88 -0.36 16.35
CA ALA A 123 -1.16 -1.07 17.59
C ALA A 123 -2.66 -1.27 17.77
N PHE A 124 -3.48 -0.26 17.51
CA PHE A 124 -4.94 -0.38 17.55
C PHE A 124 -5.44 -1.39 16.53
N ALA A 125 -4.95 -1.36 15.29
CA ALA A 125 -5.28 -2.33 14.24
C ALA A 125 -4.98 -3.77 14.67
N SER A 126 -3.88 -4.01 15.39
CA SER A 126 -3.54 -5.36 15.88
C SER A 126 -4.47 -5.88 16.98
N ARG A 127 -5.25 -5.00 17.63
CA ARG A 127 -6.23 -5.33 18.66
C ARG A 127 -7.66 -5.40 18.13
N LEU A 128 -7.89 -4.98 16.88
CA LEU A 128 -9.20 -5.08 16.26
C LEU A 128 -9.61 -6.55 16.12
N THR A 129 -10.89 -6.80 16.37
CA THR A 129 -11.51 -8.10 16.17
C THR A 129 -12.75 -7.93 15.30
N SER A 130 -13.29 -9.05 14.81
CA SER A 130 -14.58 -9.08 14.15
C SER A 130 -15.72 -8.52 14.99
N ALA A 131 -15.63 -8.63 16.33
CA ALA A 131 -16.62 -8.13 17.27
C ALA A 131 -16.49 -6.63 17.55
N THR A 132 -15.40 -5.98 17.12
CA THR A 132 -15.24 -4.54 17.28
C THR A 132 -16.27 -3.81 16.42
N ASP A 133 -17.00 -2.90 17.07
CA ASP A 133 -18.08 -2.13 16.47
C ASP A 133 -17.58 -1.37 15.22
N ASN A 134 -18.22 -1.65 14.10
CA ASN A 134 -17.91 -1.06 12.80
C ASN A 134 -18.66 0.26 12.56
N SER A 135 -19.49 0.71 13.51
CA SER A 135 -20.21 2.00 13.42
C SER A 135 -19.30 3.20 13.66
N TYR A 136 -18.22 3.04 14.43
CA TYR A 136 -17.16 4.04 14.58
C TYR A 136 -16.37 4.12 13.28
N SER A 137 -16.43 5.25 12.57
CA SER A 137 -15.90 5.38 11.21
C SER A 137 -14.41 5.09 11.05
N MET A 138 -13.63 5.33 12.10
CA MET A 138 -12.21 4.98 12.14
C MET A 138 -11.97 3.46 11.99
N VAL A 139 -12.87 2.62 12.50
CA VAL A 139 -12.73 1.15 12.48
C VAL A 139 -12.74 0.58 11.05
N PRO A 140 -13.76 0.83 10.19
CA PRO A 140 -13.72 0.40 8.81
C PRO A 140 -12.55 1.04 8.07
N SER A 141 -12.19 2.30 8.36
CA SER A 141 -11.01 2.96 7.74
C SER A 141 -9.71 2.22 8.01
N ILE A 142 -9.45 1.85 9.26
CA ILE A 142 -8.26 1.08 9.65
C ILE A 142 -8.24 -0.28 8.97
N ARG A 143 -9.40 -0.95 8.85
CA ARG A 143 -9.51 -2.28 8.23
C ARG A 143 -9.11 -2.30 6.76
N TRP A 144 -9.14 -1.19 6.02
CA TRP A 144 -8.67 -1.15 4.63
C TRP A 144 -7.36 -0.36 4.44
N VAL A 145 -7.08 0.67 5.23
CA VAL A 145 -5.84 1.46 5.10
C VAL A 145 -4.62 0.72 5.65
N VAL A 146 -4.72 0.09 6.82
CA VAL A 146 -3.56 -0.59 7.42
C VAL A 146 -3.06 -1.76 6.56
N PRO A 147 -3.93 -2.56 5.90
CA PRO A 147 -3.47 -3.51 4.89
C PRO A 147 -2.68 -2.89 3.74
N ILE A 148 -3.06 -1.70 3.26
CA ILE A 148 -2.32 -1.00 2.20
C ILE A 148 -0.89 -0.70 2.66
N TYR A 149 -0.72 -0.12 3.85
CA TYR A 149 0.60 0.12 4.43
C TYR A 149 1.45 -1.16 4.49
N TYR A 150 0.89 -2.24 5.06
CA TYR A 150 1.59 -3.51 5.15
C TYR A 150 1.90 -4.14 3.79
N THR A 151 1.13 -3.81 2.76
CA THR A 151 1.41 -4.23 1.39
C THR A 151 2.67 -3.56 0.85
N GLU A 152 2.89 -2.28 1.14
CA GLU A 152 4.13 -1.60 0.73
C GLU A 152 5.35 -2.16 1.45
N VAL A 153 5.21 -2.49 2.74
CA VAL A 153 6.25 -3.21 3.48
C VAL A 153 6.54 -4.55 2.80
N LEU A 154 5.50 -5.32 2.46
CA LEU A 154 5.65 -6.61 1.78
C LEU A 154 6.32 -6.50 0.41
N ASP A 155 5.96 -5.48 -0.38
CA ASP A 155 6.55 -5.18 -1.69
C ASP A 155 8.05 -4.84 -1.58
N PHE A 156 8.40 -4.00 -0.60
CA PHE A 156 9.80 -3.70 -0.29
C PHE A 156 10.60 -4.96 0.08
N LEU A 157 10.05 -5.85 0.92
CA LEU A 157 10.72 -7.10 1.30
C LEU A 157 10.93 -8.03 0.11
N ARG A 158 9.96 -8.10 -0.81
CA ARG A 158 10.06 -8.88 -2.05
C ARG A 158 11.23 -8.40 -2.91
N ILE A 159 11.35 -7.08 -3.09
CA ILE A 159 12.45 -6.47 -3.85
C ILE A 159 13.78 -6.65 -3.12
N ALA A 160 13.81 -6.47 -1.80
CA ALA A 160 15.00 -6.65 -0.96
C ALA A 160 15.63 -8.04 -1.10
N ARG A 161 14.81 -9.11 -1.12
CA ARG A 161 15.28 -10.48 -1.34
C ARG A 161 16.02 -10.66 -2.67
N THR A 162 15.61 -9.91 -3.69
CA THR A 162 16.22 -9.97 -5.02
C THR A 162 17.55 -9.22 -5.08
N ILE A 163 17.71 -8.16 -4.28
CA ILE A 163 18.89 -7.27 -4.30
C ILE A 163 19.98 -7.70 -3.29
N ARG A 164 19.59 -8.19 -2.10
CA ARG A 164 20.53 -8.59 -1.02
C ARG A 164 20.23 -10.01 -0.46
N PRO A 165 20.39 -11.09 -1.23
CA PRO A 165 20.46 -12.42 -0.62
C PRO A 165 21.77 -12.55 0.19
N PRO A 166 21.79 -12.93 1.49
CA PRO A 166 20.76 -13.55 2.34
C PRO A 166 20.44 -12.71 3.60
N LEU A 167 20.38 -11.39 3.51
CA LEU A 167 19.94 -10.56 4.63
C LEU A 167 18.43 -10.73 4.74
N GLU A 168 17.98 -11.62 5.62
CA GLU A 168 16.61 -11.55 6.12
C GLU A 168 16.42 -10.15 6.73
N PRO A 169 15.60 -9.29 6.13
CA PRO A 169 15.26 -8.03 6.78
C PRO A 169 14.63 -8.37 8.13
N GLU A 170 14.89 -7.59 9.18
CA GLU A 170 14.25 -7.77 10.51
C GLU A 170 12.70 -7.80 10.41
N LEU A 171 12.18 -7.26 9.31
CA LEU A 171 10.80 -7.31 8.86
C LEU A 171 10.40 -8.71 8.36
N ASN A 172 9.63 -9.40 9.19
CA ASN A 172 9.12 -10.75 8.93
C ASN A 172 7.88 -10.72 8.00
N SER A 173 8.02 -11.26 6.78
CA SER A 173 6.93 -11.36 5.78
C SER A 173 5.70 -12.11 6.29
N SER A 174 5.88 -13.17 7.08
CA SER A 174 4.76 -13.93 7.69
C SER A 174 3.96 -13.07 8.67
N LYS A 175 4.62 -12.24 9.49
CA LYS A 175 3.92 -11.30 10.38
C LYS A 175 3.11 -10.28 9.58
N THR A 176 3.68 -9.74 8.50
CA THR A 176 3.02 -8.78 7.62
C THR A 176 1.80 -9.40 6.93
N ILE A 177 1.94 -10.61 6.37
CA ILE A 177 0.84 -11.38 5.76
C ILE A 177 -0.30 -11.60 6.77
N ARG A 178 0.01 -12.02 8.00
CA ARG A 178 -1.00 -12.27 9.03
C ARG A 178 -1.78 -11.01 9.39
N LYS A 179 -1.12 -9.85 9.46
CA LYS A 179 -1.77 -8.56 9.73
C LYS A 179 -2.73 -8.16 8.60
N ILE A 180 -2.31 -8.34 7.33
CA ILE A 180 -3.17 -8.09 6.17
C ILE A 180 -4.39 -9.01 6.20
N MET A 181 -4.17 -10.33 6.32
CA MET A 181 -5.24 -11.32 6.30
C MET A 181 -6.25 -11.11 7.43
N ASN A 182 -5.78 -10.88 8.67
CA ASN A 182 -6.66 -10.64 9.81
C ASN A 182 -7.61 -9.46 9.59
N LEU A 183 -7.10 -8.33 9.08
CA LEU A 183 -7.93 -7.16 8.80
C LEU A 183 -8.83 -7.37 7.57
N ALA A 184 -8.36 -8.10 6.56
CA ALA A 184 -9.16 -8.46 5.39
C ALA A 184 -10.37 -9.32 5.75
N PHE A 185 -10.20 -10.34 6.59
CA PHE A 185 -11.31 -11.16 7.09
C PHE A 185 -12.34 -10.31 7.83
N GLN A 186 -11.89 -9.39 8.67
CA GLN A 186 -12.78 -8.47 9.38
C GLN A 186 -13.50 -7.53 8.43
N ALA A 187 -12.80 -6.93 7.47
CA ALA A 187 -13.39 -6.06 6.45
C ALA A 187 -14.48 -6.79 5.66
N TYR A 188 -14.23 -8.04 5.26
CA TYR A 188 -15.18 -8.87 4.53
C TYR A 188 -16.43 -9.18 5.37
N GLN A 189 -16.25 -9.51 6.65
CA GLN A 189 -17.38 -9.82 7.54
C GLN A 189 -18.37 -8.65 7.68
N HIS A 190 -17.89 -7.41 7.62
CA HIS A 190 -18.72 -6.21 7.79
C HIS A 190 -19.21 -5.61 6.46
N GLY A 191 -18.44 -5.74 5.37
CA GLY A 191 -18.73 -5.05 4.10
C GLY A 191 -18.75 -5.95 2.85
N GLY A 192 -18.60 -7.26 3.00
CA GLY A 192 -18.62 -8.23 1.90
C GLY A 192 -17.61 -7.90 0.80
N ASP A 193 -17.97 -8.20 -0.44
CA ASP A 193 -17.09 -7.98 -1.60
C ASP A 193 -16.84 -6.49 -1.87
N VAL A 194 -17.75 -5.58 -1.47
CA VAL A 194 -17.55 -4.13 -1.63
C VAL A 194 -16.35 -3.66 -0.81
N ALA A 195 -16.17 -4.18 0.41
CA ALA A 195 -14.98 -3.90 1.21
C ALA A 195 -13.71 -4.48 0.59
N MET A 196 -13.82 -5.60 -0.14
CA MET A 196 -12.68 -6.26 -0.79
C MET A 196 -12.08 -5.42 -1.91
N VAL A 197 -12.86 -4.57 -2.58
CA VAL A 197 -12.38 -3.67 -3.63
C VAL A 197 -11.21 -2.81 -3.12
N ARG A 198 -11.32 -2.27 -1.90
CA ARG A 198 -10.28 -1.40 -1.30
C ARG A 198 -9.03 -2.15 -0.86
N ILE A 199 -9.12 -3.46 -0.68
CA ILE A 199 -8.00 -4.31 -0.24
C ILE A 199 -7.57 -5.33 -1.29
N ALA A 200 -8.03 -5.19 -2.54
CA ALA A 200 -7.70 -6.12 -3.61
C ALA A 200 -6.19 -6.20 -3.86
N ARG A 201 -5.48 -5.07 -3.87
CA ARG A 201 -4.01 -5.05 -3.97
C ARG A 201 -3.33 -5.77 -2.79
N PRO A 202 -3.66 -5.48 -1.52
CA PRO A 202 -3.17 -6.28 -0.40
C PRO A 202 -3.39 -7.79 -0.57
N LEU A 203 -4.58 -8.21 -0.97
CA LEU A 203 -4.88 -9.63 -1.18
C LEU A 203 -4.07 -10.23 -2.33
N PHE A 204 -3.92 -9.49 -3.43
CA PHE A 204 -3.09 -9.88 -4.56
C PHE A 204 -1.65 -10.15 -4.12
N MET A 205 -1.04 -9.22 -3.38
CA MET A 205 0.33 -9.37 -2.90
C MET A 205 0.47 -10.51 -1.90
N VAL A 206 -0.50 -10.71 -1.00
CA VAL A 206 -0.47 -11.86 -0.08
C VAL A 206 -0.53 -13.18 -0.84
N ALA A 207 -1.38 -13.31 -1.87
CA ALA A 207 -1.47 -14.54 -2.66
C ALA A 207 -0.16 -14.89 -3.38
N LEU A 208 0.70 -13.92 -3.66
CA LEU A 208 2.04 -14.13 -4.22
C LEU A 208 3.09 -14.51 -3.18
N GLU A 209 2.87 -14.20 -1.91
CA GLU A 209 3.89 -14.32 -0.86
C GLU A 209 3.58 -15.42 0.16
N THR A 210 2.32 -15.85 0.28
CA THR A 210 1.90 -16.80 1.33
C THR A 210 1.95 -18.25 0.87
N ASP A 211 2.64 -19.11 1.60
CA ASP A 211 2.68 -20.55 1.33
C ASP A 211 1.47 -21.30 1.92
N GLU A 212 0.57 -20.58 2.61
CA GLU A 212 -0.63 -21.16 3.22
C GLU A 212 -1.75 -21.31 2.18
N GLU A 213 -2.07 -22.55 1.82
CA GLU A 213 -3.10 -22.89 0.82
C GLU A 213 -4.50 -22.36 1.20
N LEU A 214 -4.81 -22.30 2.50
CA LEU A 214 -6.06 -21.71 3.01
C LEU A 214 -6.17 -20.21 2.73
N HIS A 215 -5.06 -19.46 2.80
CA HIS A 215 -5.07 -18.05 2.43
C HIS A 215 -5.25 -17.89 0.92
N VAL A 216 -4.52 -18.67 0.12
CA VAL A 216 -4.61 -18.59 -1.36
C VAL A 216 -6.02 -18.93 -1.84
N SER A 217 -6.62 -20.02 -1.36
CA SER A 217 -7.98 -20.42 -1.72
C SER A 217 -9.02 -19.37 -1.34
N TRP A 218 -8.94 -18.82 -0.12
CA TRP A 218 -9.83 -17.73 0.30
C TRP A 218 -9.67 -16.48 -0.57
N ILE A 219 -8.44 -16.09 -0.90
CA ILE A 219 -8.17 -14.94 -1.78
C ILE A 219 -8.77 -15.15 -3.18
N LEU A 220 -8.59 -16.33 -3.78
CA LEU A 220 -9.16 -16.64 -5.09
C LEU A 220 -10.69 -16.54 -5.09
N GLU A 221 -11.34 -17.00 -4.01
CA GLU A 221 -12.78 -16.85 -3.84
C GLU A 221 -13.21 -15.38 -3.77
N ARG A 222 -12.42 -14.51 -3.10
CA ARG A 222 -12.66 -13.06 -3.08
C ARG A 222 -12.46 -12.43 -4.45
N PHE A 223 -11.42 -12.80 -5.20
CA PHE A 223 -11.22 -12.28 -6.56
C PHE A 223 -12.35 -12.67 -7.52
N LYS A 224 -12.93 -13.87 -7.37
CA LYS A 224 -14.14 -14.25 -8.10
C LYS A 224 -15.35 -13.38 -7.75
N GLY A 225 -15.53 -13.05 -6.46
CA GLY A 225 -16.56 -12.11 -6.01
C GLY A 225 -16.33 -10.69 -6.54
N LEU A 226 -15.07 -10.30 -6.75
CA LEU A 226 -14.70 -8.98 -7.26
C LEU A 226 -14.93 -8.78 -8.76
N GLU A 227 -15.12 -9.85 -9.54
CA GLU A 227 -15.37 -9.77 -10.99
C GLU A 227 -16.54 -8.84 -11.34
N GLN A 228 -17.54 -8.77 -10.46
CA GLN A 228 -18.71 -7.89 -10.62
C GLN A 228 -18.37 -6.38 -10.61
N PHE A 229 -17.21 -6.00 -10.05
CA PHE A 229 -16.77 -4.60 -9.99
C PHE A 229 -15.83 -4.22 -11.14
N GLY A 230 -15.44 -5.17 -11.99
CA GLY A 230 -14.69 -4.87 -13.21
C GLY A 230 -13.84 -6.02 -13.72
N GLU A 231 -13.61 -6.03 -15.04
CA GLU A 231 -12.82 -7.06 -15.72
C GLU A 231 -11.36 -7.15 -15.24
N HIS A 232 -10.82 -6.06 -14.70
CA HIS A 232 -9.47 -6.04 -14.14
C HIS A 232 -9.33 -6.98 -12.92
N PHE A 233 -10.38 -7.13 -12.11
CA PHE A 233 -10.40 -8.10 -11.01
C PHE A 233 -10.43 -9.54 -11.53
N ALA A 234 -11.23 -9.82 -12.56
CA ALA A 234 -11.26 -11.14 -13.21
C ALA A 234 -9.87 -11.54 -13.73
N ARG A 235 -9.21 -10.64 -14.47
CA ARG A 235 -7.86 -10.88 -15.00
C ARG A 235 -6.82 -11.06 -13.90
N ALA A 236 -6.93 -10.34 -12.79
CA ALA A 236 -6.08 -10.53 -11.62
C ALA A 236 -6.32 -11.89 -10.95
N GLY A 237 -7.59 -12.31 -10.83
CA GLY A 237 -7.97 -13.64 -10.34
C GLY A 237 -7.40 -14.77 -11.19
N ASP A 238 -7.57 -14.69 -12.52
CA ASP A 238 -7.00 -15.65 -13.48
C ASP A 238 -5.47 -15.74 -13.37
N PHE A 239 -4.81 -14.60 -13.16
CA PHE A 239 -3.37 -14.56 -12.94
C PHE A 239 -2.98 -15.29 -11.65
N LEU A 240 -3.66 -15.00 -10.54
CA LEU A 240 -3.42 -15.66 -9.26
C LEU A 240 -3.69 -17.17 -9.33
N GLU A 241 -4.71 -17.61 -10.07
CA GLU A 241 -5.02 -19.04 -10.24
C GLU A 241 -3.94 -19.79 -11.03
N ARG A 242 -3.33 -19.15 -12.03
CA ARG A 242 -2.17 -19.73 -12.74
C ARG A 242 -0.95 -19.80 -11.84
N VAL A 243 -0.73 -18.75 -11.06
CA VAL A 243 0.44 -18.61 -10.21
C VAL A 243 0.36 -19.48 -8.96
N SER A 244 -0.83 -19.76 -8.42
CA SER A 244 -1.04 -20.66 -7.28
C SER A 244 -0.62 -22.11 -7.58
N LYS A 245 -0.58 -22.50 -8.86
CA LYS A 245 -0.12 -23.81 -9.32
C LYS A 245 1.41 -23.91 -9.40
N MET A 246 2.13 -22.79 -9.21
CA MET A 246 3.60 -22.75 -9.22
C MET A 246 4.17 -23.12 -7.85
N ARG A 247 5.46 -23.49 -7.82
CA ARG A 247 6.17 -23.66 -6.55
C ARG A 247 6.29 -22.30 -5.82
N PRO A 248 6.20 -22.26 -4.48
CA PRO A 248 6.39 -21.05 -3.67
C PRO A 248 7.58 -20.16 -4.05
N GLU A 249 8.74 -20.78 -4.27
CA GLU A 249 10.00 -20.11 -4.63
C GLU A 249 9.91 -19.37 -5.98
N LEU A 250 9.18 -19.95 -6.94
CA LEU A 250 8.98 -19.34 -8.26
C LEU A 250 7.98 -18.20 -8.20
N ARG A 251 6.98 -18.30 -7.31
CA ARG A 251 5.94 -17.29 -7.15
C ARG A 251 6.47 -16.00 -6.50
N THR A 252 7.28 -16.16 -5.44
CA THR A 252 7.90 -15.04 -4.72
C THR A 252 8.95 -14.31 -5.56
N SER A 253 9.49 -14.96 -6.59
CA SER A 253 10.48 -14.39 -7.51
C SER A 253 9.90 -13.80 -8.80
N ILE A 254 8.56 -13.81 -8.99
CA ILE A 254 7.94 -13.19 -10.17
C ILE A 254 8.23 -11.68 -10.18
N ASP A 255 8.86 -11.20 -11.24
CA ASP A 255 8.92 -9.77 -11.51
C ASP A 255 7.57 -9.29 -12.08
N LEU A 256 6.80 -8.56 -11.25
CA LEU A 256 5.48 -8.05 -11.63
C LEU A 256 5.55 -7.00 -12.73
N ARG A 257 6.66 -6.25 -12.83
CA ARG A 257 6.84 -5.25 -13.89
C ARG A 257 6.99 -5.93 -15.25
N THR A 258 7.73 -7.04 -15.30
CA THR A 258 7.87 -7.85 -16.52
C THR A 258 6.61 -8.68 -16.80
N ALA A 259 5.94 -9.19 -15.77
CA ALA A 259 4.71 -9.98 -15.95
C ALA A 259 3.58 -9.15 -16.57
N PHE A 260 3.47 -7.86 -16.20
CA PHE A 260 2.40 -6.98 -16.68
C PHE A 260 2.78 -6.06 -17.83
N SER A 261 4.06 -6.02 -18.25
CA SER A 261 4.42 -5.37 -19.52
C SER A 261 3.87 -6.14 -20.74
N ASN A 262 3.70 -7.47 -20.59
CA ASN A 262 3.25 -8.38 -21.65
C ASN A 262 1.75 -8.74 -21.57
N GLN A 263 1.11 -8.56 -20.42
CA GLN A 263 -0.33 -8.75 -20.23
C GLN A 263 -0.99 -7.39 -20.08
N ALA A 264 -1.81 -7.02 -21.07
CA ALA A 264 -2.51 -5.75 -21.20
C ALA A 264 -2.77 -5.02 -19.88
N THR A 265 -2.40 -3.72 -19.86
CA THR A 265 -2.64 -2.60 -18.93
C THR A 265 -3.81 -2.67 -17.91
N SER A 266 -4.74 -3.60 -18.06
CA SER A 266 -5.94 -3.81 -17.24
C SER A 266 -5.68 -4.40 -15.85
N ILE A 267 -4.75 -5.35 -15.64
CA ILE A 267 -4.50 -5.90 -14.28
C ILE A 267 -3.96 -4.82 -13.34
N CYS A 268 -3.19 -3.87 -13.87
CA CYS A 268 -2.66 -2.76 -13.09
C CYS A 268 -3.76 -1.90 -12.47
N LEU A 269 -4.95 -1.80 -13.08
CA LEU A 269 -6.09 -1.04 -12.53
C LEU A 269 -6.67 -1.67 -11.27
N CYS A 270 -6.58 -3.00 -11.12
CA CYS A 270 -6.94 -3.71 -9.89
C CYS A 270 -5.98 -3.40 -8.73
N LEU A 271 -4.76 -2.97 -9.06
CA LEU A 271 -3.64 -2.81 -8.15
C LEU A 271 -3.28 -1.34 -7.92
N MET A 272 -4.03 -0.40 -8.50
CA MET A 272 -3.94 1.04 -8.26
C MET A 272 -4.81 1.43 -7.08
#